data_AF-A0A7I9ZDF4-F1
#
_entry.id   AF-A0A7I9ZDF4-F1
#
_cell.length_a   1.000
_cell.length_b   1.000
_cell.length_c   1.000
_cell.angle_alpha   90.00
_cell.angle_beta   90.00
_cell.angle_gamma   90.00
#
_symmetry.space_group_name_H-M   'P 1'
#
loop_
_entity.id
_entity.type
_entity.pdbx_description
1 polymer ?
#
loop_
_entity_poly.entity_id
_entity_poly.type
_entity_poly.pdbx_seq_one_letter_code
_entity_poly.pdbx_strand_id
1 'polypeptide(L)'
;MTGQDLHVTLQSAEDITPAILTSLLRRHDPEATVTRVTIGHTWQGTTSHLHLDVAYADPQTRLPQRLFIKTQLTTVHDLPEAFDESLSEGGGGTVLYDDETRFYRDVRPDLNVETMTTYFADHLDGPSQFLILGEDITLRGAQVPDAVAGLTVEQADALLATLSQLHAPFWGSRRLANGGDLSWLQDPVTGGFAHFLRDNGFAIIRALVDAPYKKALLDAAGTDMDGMEAAFWRLQDRVAREPVTVLHGDPHPRNTYMLPDGRMGLLDWQLIRRGSWSHDVGYALIAALSPELRRAHERELLDNYRGRLLDAGVTSLPDRESMWTAYRESPAWGFCMWAIAPDQMYSVEVVGAVLGRFAEAYYDLGTATLLS
;
A
#
# COMPACT_ATOMS: atom_id res chain seq x y z
N MET A 1 3.42 -23.84 14.80
CA MET A 1 2.10 -24.48 14.69
C MET A 1 1.36 -23.76 13.58
N THR A 2 1.31 -24.39 12.42
CA THR A 2 0.57 -23.93 11.24
C THR A 2 -0.93 -24.03 11.50
N GLY A 3 -1.69 -23.00 11.10
CA GLY A 3 -3.15 -22.89 11.07
C GLY A 3 -3.95 -24.01 11.73
N GLN A 4 -4.16 -23.94 13.04
CA GLN A 4 -5.40 -24.48 13.59
C GLN A 4 -6.47 -23.41 13.35
N ASP A 5 -7.41 -23.75 12.49
CA ASP A 5 -8.53 -22.94 12.01
C ASP A 5 -9.20 -22.22 13.17
N LEU A 6 -9.05 -20.89 13.18
CA LEU A 6 -9.94 -20.05 13.96
C LEU A 6 -11.27 -20.10 13.23
N HIS A 7 -12.15 -21.01 13.68
CA HIS A 7 -13.53 -21.10 13.22
C HIS A 7 -14.35 -19.90 13.69
N VAL A 8 -13.99 -18.71 13.21
CA VAL A 8 -14.59 -17.44 13.53
C VAL A 8 -15.01 -16.80 12.22
N THR A 9 -16.32 -16.76 11.97
CA THR A 9 -16.88 -15.96 10.89
C THR A 9 -17.38 -14.64 11.47
N LEU A 10 -16.87 -13.52 10.97
CA LEU A 10 -17.29 -12.18 11.41
C LEU A 10 -18.30 -11.60 10.40
N GLN A 11 -19.50 -11.28 10.85
CA GLN A 11 -20.54 -10.66 10.00
C GLN A 11 -20.67 -9.16 10.28
N SER A 12 -20.42 -8.78 11.53
CA SER A 12 -20.53 -7.42 12.04
C SER A 12 -19.42 -7.11 13.04
N ALA A 13 -19.30 -5.84 13.40
CA ALA A 13 -18.36 -5.41 14.42
C ALA A 13 -18.67 -6.04 15.79
N GLU A 14 -19.94 -6.32 16.10
CA GLU A 14 -20.40 -6.89 17.36
C GLU A 14 -19.89 -8.33 17.60
N ASP A 15 -19.46 -9.02 16.55
CA ASP A 15 -18.86 -10.35 16.65
C ASP A 15 -17.47 -10.31 17.32
N ILE A 16 -16.85 -9.14 17.45
CA ILE A 16 -15.57 -8.96 18.16
C ILE A 16 -15.80 -8.99 19.68
N THR A 17 -15.81 -10.20 20.24
CA THR A 17 -15.98 -10.45 21.68
C THR A 17 -14.65 -10.52 22.46
N PRO A 18 -14.67 -10.35 23.79
CA PRO A 18 -13.50 -10.62 24.64
C PRO A 18 -12.89 -12.02 24.44
N ALA A 19 -13.73 -13.04 24.21
CA ALA A 19 -13.27 -14.39 23.98
C ALA A 19 -12.50 -14.53 22.66
N ILE A 20 -12.99 -13.89 21.59
CA ILE A 20 -12.32 -13.88 20.28
C ILE A 20 -10.98 -13.13 20.38
N LEU A 21 -10.96 -11.90 20.93
CA LEU A 21 -9.70 -11.16 21.08
C LEU A 21 -8.70 -11.88 21.97
N THR A 22 -9.15 -12.55 23.03
CA THR A 22 -8.28 -13.41 23.86
C THR A 22 -7.64 -14.52 23.02
N SER A 23 -8.41 -15.20 22.19
CA SER A 23 -7.91 -16.26 21.31
C SER A 23 -6.85 -15.74 20.34
N LEU A 24 -7.12 -14.59 19.70
CA LEU A 24 -6.22 -13.96 18.74
C LEU A 24 -4.91 -13.50 19.41
N LEU A 25 -5.00 -12.76 20.51
CA LEU A 25 -3.84 -12.19 21.20
C LEU A 25 -2.95 -13.27 21.83
N ARG A 26 -3.50 -14.43 22.22
CA ARG A 26 -2.71 -15.55 22.75
C ARG A 26 -1.74 -16.17 21.75
N ARG A 27 -1.89 -15.89 20.46
CA ARG A 27 -0.86 -16.24 19.45
C ARG A 27 0.42 -15.40 19.60
N HIS A 28 0.31 -14.21 20.20
CA HIS A 28 1.43 -13.31 20.48
C HIS A 28 1.87 -13.37 21.94
N ASP A 29 0.92 -13.33 22.88
CA ASP A 29 1.16 -13.39 24.33
C ASP A 29 0.25 -14.47 24.96
N PRO A 30 0.77 -15.68 25.27
CA PRO A 30 -0.04 -16.79 25.80
C PRO A 30 -0.84 -16.50 27.07
N GLU A 31 -0.42 -15.51 27.86
CA GLU A 31 -1.08 -15.12 29.11
C GLU A 31 -2.18 -14.06 28.90
N ALA A 32 -2.27 -13.49 27.69
CA ALA A 32 -3.26 -12.48 27.35
C ALA A 32 -4.68 -12.99 27.63
N THR A 33 -5.45 -12.19 28.38
CA THR A 33 -6.86 -12.45 28.66
C THR A 33 -7.61 -11.13 28.64
N VAL A 34 -8.49 -10.97 27.66
CA VAL A 34 -9.34 -9.79 27.50
C VAL A 34 -10.61 -9.97 28.33
N THR A 35 -10.93 -9.00 29.17
CA THR A 35 -12.11 -9.01 30.04
C THR A 35 -13.24 -8.13 29.51
N ARG A 36 -12.91 -7.11 28.72
CA ARG A 36 -13.88 -6.19 28.12
C ARG A 36 -13.36 -5.64 26.81
N VAL A 37 -14.28 -5.48 25.85
CA VAL A 37 -14.05 -4.83 24.55
C VAL A 37 -15.12 -3.75 24.39
N THR A 38 -14.73 -2.60 23.86
CA THR A 38 -15.66 -1.55 23.45
C THR A 38 -15.25 -1.08 22.06
N ILE A 39 -16.18 -1.14 21.11
CA ILE A 39 -15.97 -0.69 19.75
C ILE A 39 -16.17 0.82 19.75
N GLY A 40 -15.11 1.57 19.51
CA GLY A 40 -15.12 3.03 19.57
C GLY A 40 -15.56 3.63 18.24
N HIS A 41 -14.80 3.34 17.18
CA HIS A 41 -15.04 3.87 15.84
C HIS A 41 -14.93 2.76 14.81
N THR A 42 -15.85 2.78 13.85
CA THR A 42 -15.83 1.89 12.70
C THR A 42 -15.79 2.71 11.43
N TRP A 43 -14.88 2.36 10.53
CA TRP A 43 -14.81 2.95 9.20
C TRP A 43 -14.91 1.86 8.15
N GLN A 44 -15.57 2.17 7.03
CA GLN A 44 -15.73 1.26 5.91
C GLN A 44 -15.19 1.93 4.65
N GLY A 45 -14.30 1.24 3.96
CA GLY A 45 -13.89 1.53 2.59
C GLY A 45 -13.85 0.24 1.80
N THR A 46 -12.73 -0.04 1.12
CA THR A 46 -12.47 -1.36 0.51
C THR A 46 -12.50 -2.47 1.56
N THR A 47 -12.11 -2.16 2.79
CA THR A 47 -12.15 -3.06 3.95
C THR A 47 -12.79 -2.37 5.15
N SER A 48 -13.19 -3.18 6.14
CA SER A 48 -13.74 -2.74 7.42
C SER A 48 -12.63 -2.49 8.43
N HIS A 49 -12.63 -1.31 9.05
CA HIS A 49 -11.68 -0.87 10.06
C HIS A 49 -12.38 -0.65 11.39
N LEU A 50 -11.90 -1.28 12.47
CA LEU A 50 -12.47 -1.17 13.81
C LEU A 50 -11.41 -0.66 14.79
N HIS A 51 -11.73 0.40 15.54
CA HIS A 51 -10.93 0.87 16.66
C HIS A 51 -11.56 0.41 17.97
N LEU A 52 -10.78 -0.25 18.81
CA LEU A 52 -11.25 -0.93 20.01
C LEU A 52 -10.55 -0.38 21.25
N ASP A 53 -11.32 -0.13 22.31
CA ASP A 53 -10.80 -0.01 23.68
C ASP A 53 -10.92 -1.37 24.37
N VAL A 54 -9.82 -1.83 24.98
CA VAL A 54 -9.66 -3.18 25.51
C VAL A 54 -9.19 -3.14 26.96
N ALA A 55 -9.83 -3.93 27.81
CA ALA A 55 -9.38 -4.18 29.18
C ALA A 55 -8.89 -5.62 29.32
N TYR A 56 -7.78 -5.79 30.04
CA TYR A 56 -7.16 -7.08 30.28
C TYR A 56 -7.37 -7.55 31.73
N ALA A 57 -7.29 -8.85 31.95
CA ALA A 57 -7.33 -9.43 33.29
C ALA A 57 -6.08 -9.05 34.10
N ASP A 58 -4.91 -9.03 33.44
CA ASP A 58 -3.67 -8.50 34.00
C ASP A 58 -3.54 -7.00 33.67
N PRO A 59 -3.65 -6.09 34.66
CA PRO A 59 -3.47 -4.67 34.42
C PRO A 59 -2.01 -4.27 34.13
N GLN A 60 -1.05 -5.18 34.31
CA GLN A 60 0.39 -4.96 34.06
C GLN A 60 0.85 -5.50 32.69
N THR A 61 -0.06 -6.00 31.85
CA THR A 61 0.31 -6.45 30.49
C THR A 61 0.94 -5.33 29.67
N ARG A 62 1.84 -5.70 28.75
CA ARG A 62 2.47 -4.79 27.79
C ARG A 62 1.62 -4.57 26.54
N LEU A 63 0.52 -5.31 26.37
CA LEU A 63 -0.39 -5.13 25.26
C LEU A 63 -1.10 -3.77 25.36
N PRO A 64 -1.34 -3.09 24.22
CA PRO A 64 -1.98 -1.78 24.23
C PRO A 64 -3.45 -1.91 24.59
N GLN A 65 -3.97 -0.88 25.28
CA GLN A 65 -5.39 -0.78 25.61
C GLN A 65 -6.24 -0.30 24.43
N ARG A 66 -5.61 0.21 23.35
CA ARG A 66 -6.29 0.47 22.09
C ARG A 66 -5.74 -0.41 20.99
N LEU A 67 -6.64 -1.11 20.32
CA LEU A 67 -6.34 -2.00 19.21
C LEU A 67 -7.06 -1.53 17.95
N PHE A 68 -6.48 -1.89 16.82
CA PHE A 68 -7.04 -1.71 15.50
C PHE A 68 -7.28 -3.07 14.85
N ILE A 69 -8.42 -3.23 14.19
CA ILE A 69 -8.73 -4.38 13.33
C ILE A 69 -8.98 -3.90 11.91
N LYS A 70 -8.30 -4.51 10.94
CA LYS A 70 -8.67 -4.50 9.52
C LYS A 70 -9.18 -5.88 9.13
N THR A 71 -10.38 -5.93 8.55
CA THR A 71 -11.09 -7.17 8.18
C THR A 71 -12.11 -6.88 7.07
N GLN A 72 -12.85 -7.88 6.63
CA GLN A 72 -14.03 -7.73 5.79
C GLN A 72 -15.28 -8.15 6.57
N LEU A 73 -16.19 -7.20 6.80
CA LEU A 73 -17.52 -7.46 7.38
C LEU A 73 -18.59 -7.47 6.29
N THR A 74 -19.63 -8.27 6.47
CA THR A 74 -20.77 -8.38 5.52
C THR A 74 -21.72 -7.18 5.56
N THR A 75 -21.54 -6.28 6.53
CA THR A 75 -22.39 -5.12 6.73
C THR A 75 -21.79 -3.91 6.01
N VAL A 76 -22.47 -3.51 4.93
CA VAL A 76 -22.37 -2.21 4.22
C VAL A 76 -21.34 -2.15 3.09
N HIS A 77 -21.79 -2.44 1.87
CA HIS A 77 -21.17 -1.94 0.64
C HIS A 77 -21.92 -0.69 0.18
N ASP A 78 -21.39 0.50 0.47
CA ASP A 78 -21.76 1.76 -0.20
C ASP A 78 -20.87 1.97 -1.45
N LEU A 79 -20.51 0.87 -2.10
CA LEU A 79 -19.73 0.87 -3.35
C LEU A 79 -20.69 0.75 -4.54
N PRO A 80 -20.35 1.33 -5.71
CA PRO A 80 -21.07 1.04 -6.94
C PRO A 80 -21.10 -0.48 -7.19
N GLU A 81 -22.25 -1.02 -7.63
CA GLU A 81 -22.51 -2.46 -7.84
C GLU A 81 -21.37 -3.17 -8.61
N ALA A 82 -20.83 -2.55 -9.65
CA ALA A 82 -19.71 -3.08 -10.43
C ALA A 82 -18.39 -3.24 -9.65
N PHE A 83 -18.14 -2.38 -8.66
CA PHE A 83 -16.98 -2.50 -7.76
C PHE A 83 -17.23 -3.53 -6.67
N ASP A 84 -18.47 -3.60 -6.16
CA ASP A 84 -18.84 -4.59 -5.15
C ASP A 84 -18.75 -6.02 -5.70
N GLU A 85 -19.33 -6.29 -6.87
CA GLU A 85 -19.23 -7.60 -7.53
C GLU A 85 -17.77 -8.00 -7.82
N SER A 86 -16.94 -7.07 -8.30
CA SER A 86 -15.53 -7.33 -8.61
C SER A 86 -14.64 -7.56 -7.37
N LEU A 87 -15.01 -7.02 -6.21
CA LEU A 87 -14.28 -7.21 -4.94
C LEU A 87 -14.79 -8.41 -4.14
N SER A 88 -16.06 -8.77 -4.32
CA SER A 88 -16.75 -9.81 -3.56
C SER A 88 -16.71 -11.19 -4.23
N GLU A 89 -16.65 -11.29 -5.57
CA GLU A 89 -16.57 -12.56 -6.30
C GLU A 89 -15.14 -12.94 -6.69
N GLY A 90 -14.30 -13.40 -5.75
CA GLY A 90 -13.08 -14.17 -6.05
C GLY A 90 -12.03 -13.54 -6.99
N GLY A 91 -12.20 -12.26 -7.35
CA GLY A 91 -11.34 -11.47 -8.22
C GLY A 91 -10.29 -10.67 -7.44
N GLY A 92 -9.84 -9.53 -7.99
CA GLY A 92 -8.72 -8.75 -7.44
C GLY A 92 -8.78 -8.49 -5.92
N GLY A 93 -9.98 -8.39 -5.32
CA GLY A 93 -10.15 -8.24 -3.88
C GLY A 93 -9.55 -9.38 -3.03
N THR A 94 -9.77 -10.65 -3.40
CA THR A 94 -9.22 -11.79 -2.63
C THR A 94 -7.70 -11.83 -2.67
N VAL A 95 -7.12 -11.55 -3.84
CA VAL A 95 -5.66 -11.53 -4.03
C VAL A 95 -5.00 -10.45 -3.16
N LEU A 96 -5.60 -9.25 -3.09
CA LEU A 96 -5.07 -8.14 -2.29
C LEU A 96 -5.13 -8.40 -0.78
N TYR A 97 -6.18 -9.09 -0.31
CA TYR A 97 -6.34 -9.42 1.11
C TYR A 97 -5.35 -10.49 1.58
N ASP A 98 -5.07 -11.47 0.71
CA ASP A 98 -4.04 -12.47 0.96
C ASP A 98 -2.67 -11.83 1.14
N ASP A 99 -2.32 -10.88 0.28
CA ASP A 99 -0.98 -10.31 0.25
C ASP A 99 -0.65 -9.48 1.52
N GLU A 100 -1.61 -8.69 2.04
CA GLU A 100 -1.40 -7.88 3.26
C GLU A 100 -1.21 -8.74 4.52
N THR A 101 -2.01 -9.79 4.70
CA THR A 101 -1.86 -10.68 5.86
C THR A 101 -0.51 -11.40 5.85
N ARG A 102 -0.07 -11.82 4.66
CA ARG A 102 1.23 -12.45 4.45
C ARG A 102 2.39 -11.49 4.68
N PHE A 103 2.25 -10.21 4.35
CA PHE A 103 3.27 -9.22 4.74
C PHE A 103 3.49 -9.23 6.25
N TYR A 104 2.44 -9.03 7.05
CA TYR A 104 2.58 -8.94 8.51
C TYR A 104 3.03 -10.26 9.15
N ARG A 105 2.62 -11.40 8.59
CA ARG A 105 2.96 -12.72 9.12
C ARG A 105 4.35 -13.22 8.68
N ASP A 106 4.68 -13.08 7.39
CA ASP A 106 5.80 -13.77 6.76
C ASP A 106 6.98 -12.84 6.42
N VAL A 107 6.75 -11.53 6.21
CA VAL A 107 7.78 -10.58 5.72
C VAL A 107 8.23 -9.59 6.79
N ARG A 108 7.27 -9.00 7.51
CA ARG A 108 7.50 -8.01 8.58
C ARG A 108 8.48 -8.48 9.67
N PRO A 109 8.54 -9.78 10.08
CA PRO A 109 9.52 -10.23 11.07
C PRO A 109 10.99 -10.06 10.64
N ASP A 110 11.26 -10.06 9.33
CA ASP A 110 12.60 -9.90 8.76
C ASP A 110 12.96 -8.43 8.48
N LEU A 111 12.04 -7.50 8.75
CA LEU A 111 12.16 -6.09 8.42
C LEU A 111 12.16 -5.19 9.66
N ASN A 112 13.06 -4.22 9.65
CA ASN A 112 13.03 -3.07 10.54
C ASN A 112 12.44 -1.85 9.83
N VAL A 113 11.26 -2.03 9.23
CA VAL A 113 10.50 -0.96 8.57
C VAL A 113 9.47 -0.39 9.55
N GLU A 114 9.29 0.93 9.54
CA GLU A 114 8.27 1.58 10.36
C GLU A 114 6.86 1.30 9.79
N THR A 115 6.09 0.52 10.53
CA THR A 115 4.69 0.15 10.25
C THR A 115 4.03 -0.22 11.58
N MET A 116 2.70 -0.39 11.57
CA MET A 116 1.92 -0.83 12.71
C MET A 116 2.49 -2.13 13.33
N THR A 117 2.57 -2.18 14.66
CA THR A 117 2.78 -3.43 15.38
C THR A 117 1.55 -4.33 15.23
N THR A 118 1.75 -5.57 14.77
CA THR A 118 0.67 -6.56 14.62
C THR A 118 0.77 -7.68 15.64
N TYR A 119 -0.37 -8.06 16.19
CA TYR A 119 -0.52 -9.16 17.14
C TYR A 119 -1.14 -10.40 16.48
N PHE A 120 -1.84 -10.22 15.36
CA PHE A 120 -2.39 -11.29 14.54
C PHE A 120 -2.57 -10.81 13.09
N ALA A 121 -2.28 -11.66 12.12
CA ALA A 121 -2.57 -11.44 10.71
C ALA A 121 -2.75 -12.79 10.03
N ASP A 122 -3.98 -13.14 9.66
CA ASP A 122 -4.29 -14.42 9.00
C ASP A 122 -5.68 -14.40 8.36
N HIS A 123 -5.96 -15.43 7.57
CA HIS A 123 -7.31 -15.72 7.09
C HIS A 123 -8.21 -16.26 8.21
N LEU A 124 -9.51 -15.99 8.08
CA LEU A 124 -10.55 -16.56 8.91
C LEU A 124 -11.46 -17.47 8.06
N ASP A 125 -12.35 -18.20 8.73
CA ASP A 125 -13.32 -19.06 8.09
C ASP A 125 -14.39 -18.26 7.32
N GLY A 126 -14.43 -18.47 6.00
CA GLY A 126 -15.42 -17.87 5.10
C GLY A 126 -14.81 -17.49 3.75
N PRO A 127 -15.61 -17.28 2.70
CA PRO A 127 -15.09 -16.77 1.44
C PRO A 127 -14.52 -15.37 1.68
N SER A 128 -13.22 -15.19 1.41
CA SER A 128 -12.53 -13.89 1.39
C SER A 128 -12.39 -13.18 2.75
N GLN A 129 -12.55 -13.89 3.87
CA GLN A 129 -12.42 -13.28 5.20
C GLN A 129 -10.99 -13.34 5.74
N PHE A 130 -10.46 -12.19 6.14
CA PHE A 130 -9.14 -12.05 6.75
C PHE A 130 -9.22 -11.16 7.98
N LEU A 131 -8.22 -11.23 8.85
CA LEU A 131 -8.13 -10.34 10.01
C LEU A 131 -6.69 -9.94 10.29
N ILE A 132 -6.47 -8.64 10.40
CA ILE A 132 -5.24 -8.04 10.91
C ILE A 132 -5.60 -7.33 12.21
N LEU A 133 -5.00 -7.79 13.32
CA LEU A 133 -5.10 -7.17 14.64
C LEU A 133 -3.76 -6.50 14.94
N GLY A 134 -3.78 -5.20 15.18
CA GLY A 134 -2.59 -4.44 15.52
C GLY A 134 -2.84 -3.37 16.57
N GLU A 135 -1.77 -2.65 16.89
CA GLU A 135 -1.86 -1.46 17.73
C GLU A 135 -2.65 -0.36 17.01
N ASP A 136 -3.37 0.45 17.78
CA ASP A 136 -3.81 1.75 17.27
C ASP A 136 -2.61 2.71 17.29
N ILE A 137 -2.06 3.02 16.11
CA ILE A 137 -0.88 3.86 15.96
C ILE A 137 -1.06 5.29 16.49
N THR A 138 -2.30 5.75 16.71
CA THR A 138 -2.56 7.06 17.34
C THR A 138 -2.01 7.12 18.76
N LEU A 139 -1.85 5.97 19.44
CA LEU A 139 -1.17 5.88 20.75
C LEU A 139 0.29 6.36 20.71
N ARG A 140 0.92 6.34 19.52
CA ARG A 140 2.30 6.79 19.30
C ARG A 140 2.37 8.27 18.90
N GLY A 141 1.24 8.97 18.88
CA GLY A 141 1.13 10.33 18.36
C GLY A 141 1.22 10.41 16.83
N ALA A 142 0.98 9.29 16.13
CA ALA A 142 1.00 9.24 14.67
C ALA A 142 -0.04 10.19 14.06
N GLN A 143 0.34 10.90 12.99
CA GLN A 143 -0.54 11.78 12.23
C GLN A 143 -0.54 11.36 10.76
N VAL A 144 -1.73 11.17 10.18
CA VAL A 144 -1.87 10.89 8.74
C VAL A 144 -1.71 12.21 7.98
N PRO A 145 -0.82 12.28 6.98
CA PRO A 145 -0.65 13.49 6.19
C PRO A 145 -1.88 13.85 5.36
N ASP A 146 -2.08 15.14 5.12
CA ASP A 146 -3.07 15.63 4.16
C ASP A 146 -2.56 15.40 2.73
N ALA A 147 -3.24 14.53 1.99
CA ALA A 147 -2.87 14.20 0.63
C ALA A 147 -3.04 15.38 -0.35
N VAL A 148 -3.95 16.31 -0.09
CA VAL A 148 -4.17 17.50 -0.92
C VAL A 148 -3.04 18.50 -0.70
N ALA A 149 -2.66 18.75 0.55
CA ALA A 149 -1.52 19.61 0.87
C ALA A 149 -0.18 18.98 0.43
N GLY A 150 -0.07 17.66 0.53
CA GLY A 150 1.16 16.93 0.26
C GLY A 150 2.15 16.96 1.45
N LEU A 151 3.35 16.45 1.21
CA LEU A 151 4.43 16.38 2.18
C LEU A 151 5.43 17.52 1.98
N THR A 152 6.13 17.89 3.06
CA THR A 152 7.38 18.65 2.93
C THR A 152 8.48 17.79 2.32
N VAL A 153 9.57 18.43 1.87
CA VAL A 153 10.73 17.72 1.31
C VAL A 153 11.36 16.79 2.36
N GLU A 154 11.43 17.23 3.61
CA GLU A 154 11.97 16.45 4.74
C GLU A 154 11.10 15.22 5.04
N GLN A 155 9.77 15.38 4.98
CA GLN A 155 8.84 14.26 5.15
C GLN A 155 8.95 13.27 3.98
N ALA A 156 9.08 13.75 2.74
CA ALA A 156 9.31 12.88 1.59
C ALA A 156 10.65 12.12 1.69
N ASP A 157 11.72 12.78 2.14
CA ASP A 157 13.03 12.14 2.37
C ASP A 157 12.97 11.10 3.50
N ALA A 158 12.21 11.38 4.57
CA ALA A 158 11.96 10.42 5.65
C ALA A 158 11.15 9.21 5.16
N LEU A 159 10.17 9.41 4.26
CA LEU A 159 9.43 8.32 3.62
C LEU A 159 10.36 7.47 2.74
N LEU A 160 11.26 8.09 1.96
CA LEU A 160 12.27 7.37 1.19
C LEU A 160 13.26 6.60 2.08
N ALA A 161 13.56 7.11 3.28
CA ALA A 161 14.36 6.39 4.25
C ALA A 161 13.65 5.10 4.70
N THR A 162 12.36 5.15 4.98
CA THR A 162 11.54 3.96 5.30
C THR A 162 11.47 2.99 4.12
N LEU A 163 11.28 3.47 2.90
CA LEU A 163 11.33 2.61 1.71
C LEU A 163 12.71 1.97 1.50
N SER A 164 13.81 2.65 1.83
CA SER A 164 15.15 2.04 1.75
C SER A 164 15.32 0.87 2.73
N GLN A 165 14.68 0.93 3.91
CA GLN A 165 14.66 -0.16 4.89
C GLN A 165 13.83 -1.37 4.42
N LEU A 166 12.79 -1.11 3.61
CA LEU A 166 12.03 -2.16 2.94
C LEU A 166 12.82 -2.79 1.79
N HIS A 167 13.47 -1.97 0.95
CA HIS A 167 14.07 -2.42 -0.30
C HIS A 167 15.44 -3.08 -0.11
N ALA A 168 16.31 -2.52 0.74
CA ALA A 168 17.69 -2.99 0.83
C ALA A 168 17.84 -4.48 1.21
N PRO A 169 17.08 -5.04 2.17
CA PRO A 169 17.21 -6.45 2.57
C PRO A 169 16.86 -7.45 1.46
N PHE A 170 16.05 -7.03 0.48
CA PHE A 170 15.52 -7.90 -0.56
C PHE A 170 16.08 -7.60 -1.95
N TRP A 171 17.01 -6.66 -2.07
CA TRP A 171 17.61 -6.24 -3.34
C TRP A 171 18.29 -7.39 -4.08
N GLY A 172 17.69 -7.84 -5.20
CA GLY A 172 18.17 -8.99 -5.98
C GLY A 172 18.17 -10.31 -5.18
N SER A 173 17.33 -10.41 -4.15
CA SER A 173 17.31 -11.56 -3.25
C SER A 173 16.75 -12.81 -3.93
N ARG A 174 17.42 -13.95 -3.73
CA ARG A 174 16.95 -15.26 -4.23
C ARG A 174 15.62 -15.70 -3.62
N ARG A 175 15.21 -15.09 -2.50
CA ARG A 175 13.88 -15.31 -1.90
C ARG A 175 12.74 -14.93 -2.84
N LEU A 176 12.97 -13.97 -3.73
CA LEU A 176 12.00 -13.48 -4.72
C LEU A 176 11.99 -14.28 -6.04
N ALA A 177 13.02 -15.12 -6.25
CA ALA A 177 13.12 -15.94 -7.45
C ALA A 177 12.08 -17.07 -7.45
N ASN A 178 11.85 -17.69 -8.61
CA ASN A 178 10.94 -18.83 -8.71
C ASN A 178 11.37 -19.97 -7.76
N GLY A 179 10.45 -20.39 -6.88
CA GLY A 179 10.71 -21.40 -5.84
C GLY A 179 11.34 -20.85 -4.56
N GLY A 180 11.59 -19.55 -4.46
CA GLY A 180 11.91 -18.88 -3.19
C GLY A 180 10.68 -18.75 -2.28
N ASP A 181 10.90 -18.51 -0.99
CA ASP A 181 9.83 -18.40 0.02
C ASP A 181 8.96 -17.15 -0.14
N LEU A 182 9.45 -16.13 -0.87
CA LEU A 182 8.72 -14.92 -1.22
C LEU A 182 8.26 -14.90 -2.69
N SER A 183 8.28 -16.05 -3.39
CA SER A 183 7.84 -16.14 -4.79
C SER A 183 6.33 -15.94 -4.99
N TRP A 184 5.58 -15.81 -3.90
CA TRP A 184 4.15 -15.51 -3.91
C TRP A 184 3.84 -14.03 -4.17
N LEU A 185 4.80 -13.13 -3.94
CA LEU A 185 4.63 -11.70 -4.19
C LEU A 185 4.28 -11.46 -5.65
N GLN A 186 3.30 -10.59 -5.89
CA GLN A 186 2.74 -10.37 -7.21
C GLN A 186 3.80 -9.96 -8.22
N ASP A 187 3.84 -10.66 -9.36
CA ASP A 187 4.65 -10.27 -10.49
C ASP A 187 4.01 -9.09 -11.24
N PRO A 188 4.77 -8.05 -11.65
CA PRO A 188 4.20 -6.90 -12.36
C PRO A 188 3.46 -7.21 -13.66
N VAL A 189 3.79 -8.30 -14.32
CA VAL A 189 3.25 -8.64 -15.64
C VAL A 189 2.31 -9.84 -15.55
N THR A 190 2.64 -10.83 -14.71
CA THR A 190 1.91 -12.12 -14.65
C THR A 190 1.14 -12.35 -13.35
N GLY A 191 1.23 -11.43 -12.38
CA GLY A 191 0.51 -11.54 -11.10
C GLY A 191 -1.01 -11.42 -11.25
N GLY A 192 -1.75 -11.75 -10.19
CA GLY A 192 -3.21 -11.68 -10.15
C GLY A 192 -3.74 -10.26 -10.39
N PHE A 193 -3.08 -9.25 -9.80
CA PHE A 193 -3.45 -7.85 -10.03
C PHE A 193 -3.22 -7.41 -11.49
N ALA A 194 -2.15 -7.90 -12.13
CA ALA A 194 -1.89 -7.62 -13.55
C ALA A 194 -2.97 -8.26 -14.45
N HIS A 195 -3.40 -9.49 -14.16
CA HIS A 195 -4.54 -10.11 -14.85
C HIS A 195 -5.83 -9.30 -14.66
N PHE A 196 -6.15 -8.90 -13.42
CA PHE A 196 -7.32 -8.06 -13.14
C PHE A 196 -7.31 -6.77 -14.00
N LEU A 197 -6.17 -6.09 -14.08
CA LEU A 197 -6.05 -4.86 -14.87
C LEU A 197 -6.26 -5.11 -16.38
N ARG A 198 -5.75 -6.23 -16.92
CA ARG A 198 -5.94 -6.60 -18.33
C ARG A 198 -7.39 -6.96 -18.64
N ASP A 199 -8.02 -7.73 -17.77
CA ASP A 199 -9.35 -8.29 -18.02
C ASP A 199 -10.45 -7.25 -17.81
N ASN A 200 -10.33 -6.44 -16.74
CA ASN A 200 -11.39 -5.52 -16.33
C ASN A 200 -10.88 -4.11 -15.98
N GLY A 201 -9.71 -3.99 -15.36
CA GLY A 201 -9.28 -2.72 -14.76
C GLY A 201 -9.15 -1.56 -15.76
N PHE A 202 -8.61 -1.79 -16.97
CA PHE A 202 -8.52 -0.73 -17.97
C PHE A 202 -9.88 -0.30 -18.54
N ALA A 203 -10.86 -1.21 -18.60
CA ALA A 203 -12.23 -0.84 -18.95
C ALA A 203 -12.84 0.08 -17.88
N ILE A 204 -12.61 -0.23 -16.59
CA ILE A 204 -13.05 0.60 -15.46
C ILE A 204 -12.35 1.97 -15.48
N ILE A 205 -11.03 2.01 -15.68
CA ILE A 205 -10.25 3.25 -15.77
C ILE A 205 -10.82 4.14 -16.87
N ARG A 206 -11.06 3.60 -18.07
CA ARG A 206 -11.62 4.39 -19.19
C ARG A 206 -12.98 4.98 -18.86
N ALA A 207 -13.87 4.18 -18.25
CA ALA A 207 -15.18 4.66 -17.83
C ALA A 207 -15.10 5.78 -16.77
N LEU A 208 -14.17 5.70 -15.82
CA LEU A 208 -14.02 6.71 -14.77
C LEU A 208 -13.30 7.97 -15.26
N VAL A 209 -12.36 7.84 -16.20
CA VAL A 209 -11.65 8.99 -16.78
C VAL A 209 -12.58 9.89 -17.61
N ASP A 210 -13.72 9.40 -18.09
CA ASP A 210 -14.73 10.21 -18.79
C ASP A 210 -15.34 11.32 -17.90
N ALA A 211 -15.14 11.27 -16.58
CA ALA A 211 -15.44 12.39 -15.70
C ALA A 211 -14.68 13.66 -16.16
N PRO A 212 -15.33 14.82 -16.32
CA PRO A 212 -14.71 16.00 -16.97
C PRO A 212 -13.37 16.43 -16.38
N TYR A 213 -13.21 16.34 -15.06
CA TYR A 213 -11.97 16.75 -14.39
C TYR A 213 -10.83 15.72 -14.63
N LYS A 214 -11.12 14.42 -14.59
CA LYS A 214 -10.11 13.36 -14.87
C LYS A 214 -9.69 13.41 -16.35
N LYS A 215 -10.64 13.65 -17.26
CA LYS A 215 -10.35 13.86 -18.68
C LYS A 215 -9.42 15.05 -18.91
N ALA A 216 -9.68 16.19 -18.27
CA ALA A 216 -8.82 17.35 -18.36
C ALA A 216 -7.39 17.07 -17.83
N LEU A 217 -7.26 16.23 -16.80
CA LEU A 217 -5.95 15.79 -16.29
C LEU A 217 -5.24 14.83 -17.25
N LEU A 218 -5.96 13.92 -17.92
CA LEU A 218 -5.40 13.09 -18.99
C LEU A 218 -4.88 13.97 -20.14
N ASP A 219 -5.68 14.95 -20.58
CA ASP A 219 -5.29 15.90 -21.63
C ASP A 219 -4.04 16.70 -21.21
N ALA A 220 -3.95 17.09 -19.94
CA ALA A 220 -2.77 17.77 -19.37
C ALA A 220 -1.51 16.87 -19.33
N ALA A 221 -1.68 15.55 -19.22
CA ALA A 221 -0.57 14.59 -19.36
C ALA A 221 -0.05 14.52 -20.81
N GLY A 222 -0.76 15.10 -21.78
CA GLY A 222 -0.35 15.16 -23.19
C GLY A 222 -0.48 13.82 -23.92
N THR A 223 -1.41 12.96 -23.50
CA THR A 223 -1.69 11.65 -24.11
C THR A 223 -3.18 11.34 -24.08
N ASP A 224 -3.62 10.35 -24.86
CA ASP A 224 -4.93 9.73 -24.70
C ASP A 224 -4.81 8.44 -23.84
N MET A 225 -5.95 7.79 -23.60
CA MET A 225 -6.01 6.56 -22.79
C MET A 225 -5.28 5.38 -23.44
N ASP A 226 -5.19 5.33 -24.78
CA ASP A 226 -4.47 4.26 -25.47
C ASP A 226 -2.97 4.41 -25.28
N GLY A 227 -2.45 5.64 -25.38
CA GLY A 227 -1.07 5.97 -25.07
C GLY A 227 -0.73 5.75 -23.60
N MET A 228 -1.63 6.12 -22.67
CA MET A 228 -1.44 5.91 -21.24
C MET A 228 -1.40 4.42 -20.89
N GLU A 229 -2.32 3.61 -21.44
CA GLU A 229 -2.34 2.15 -21.24
C GLU A 229 -1.09 1.48 -21.84
N ALA A 230 -0.65 1.89 -23.03
CA ALA A 230 0.57 1.38 -23.62
C ALA A 230 1.81 1.70 -22.78
N ALA A 231 1.91 2.94 -22.27
CA ALA A 231 2.97 3.35 -21.37
C ALA A 231 2.93 2.56 -20.05
N PHE A 232 1.75 2.37 -19.47
CA PHE A 232 1.56 1.58 -18.25
C PHE A 232 2.11 0.15 -18.41
N TRP A 233 1.74 -0.56 -19.48
CA TRP A 233 2.19 -1.95 -19.65
C TRP A 233 3.69 -2.05 -19.93
N ARG A 234 4.25 -1.08 -20.64
CA ARG A 234 5.70 -1.02 -20.86
C ARG A 234 6.45 -0.71 -19.58
N LEU A 235 5.92 0.16 -18.71
CA LEU A 235 6.45 0.38 -17.37
C LEU A 235 6.44 -0.93 -16.57
N GLN A 236 5.35 -1.70 -16.58
CA GLN A 236 5.27 -2.98 -15.88
C GLN A 236 6.34 -3.97 -16.37
N ASP A 237 6.60 -4.03 -17.69
CA ASP A 237 7.68 -4.83 -18.28
C ASP A 237 9.09 -4.34 -17.86
N ARG A 238 9.25 -3.06 -17.52
CA ARG A 238 10.52 -2.51 -16.97
C ARG A 238 10.66 -2.84 -15.49
N VAL A 239 9.59 -2.66 -14.72
CA VAL A 239 9.53 -2.92 -13.27
C VAL A 239 9.72 -4.40 -12.95
N ALA A 240 9.37 -5.31 -13.86
CA ALA A 240 9.61 -6.75 -13.69
C ALA A 240 11.08 -7.18 -13.88
N ARG A 241 11.98 -6.28 -14.34
CA ARG A 241 13.38 -6.64 -14.63
C ARG A 241 14.25 -6.55 -13.39
N GLU A 242 15.22 -7.46 -13.31
CA GLU A 242 16.23 -7.47 -12.25
C GLU A 242 17.14 -6.21 -12.28
N PRO A 243 17.66 -5.76 -11.12
CA PRO A 243 17.40 -6.30 -9.78
C PRO A 243 16.01 -5.91 -9.25
N VAL A 244 15.23 -6.90 -8.80
CA VAL A 244 13.95 -6.66 -8.11
C VAL A 244 14.12 -6.67 -6.59
N THR A 245 13.16 -6.07 -5.89
CA THR A 245 13.04 -6.08 -4.43
C THR A 245 11.57 -6.29 -4.04
N VAL A 246 11.30 -6.48 -2.74
CA VAL A 246 9.96 -6.28 -2.17
C VAL A 246 9.61 -4.79 -2.27
N LEU A 247 8.37 -4.51 -2.66
CA LEU A 247 7.77 -3.19 -2.82
C LEU A 247 6.50 -3.12 -1.98
N HIS A 248 6.19 -1.95 -1.42
CA HIS A 248 4.90 -1.60 -0.85
C HIS A 248 3.80 -1.55 -1.93
N GLY A 249 4.14 -1.03 -3.11
CA GLY A 249 3.26 -0.97 -4.28
C GLY A 249 2.33 0.25 -4.36
N ASP A 250 2.08 0.92 -3.24
CA ASP A 250 1.16 2.08 -3.12
C ASP A 250 1.51 3.08 -1.99
N PRO A 251 2.76 3.59 -1.90
CA PRO A 251 3.21 4.46 -0.80
C PRO A 251 2.77 5.93 -0.96
N HIS A 252 1.49 6.21 -1.18
CA HIS A 252 0.97 7.60 -1.20
C HIS A 252 0.71 8.14 0.21
N PRO A 253 0.61 9.48 0.41
CA PRO A 253 0.41 10.08 1.73
C PRO A 253 -0.69 9.45 2.60
N ARG A 254 -1.83 9.04 2.03
CA ARG A 254 -2.91 8.39 2.80
C ARG A 254 -2.60 6.97 3.32
N ASN A 255 -1.55 6.33 2.82
CA ASN A 255 -1.03 5.02 3.26
C ASN A 255 0.24 5.21 4.10
N THR A 256 0.44 6.42 4.63
CA THR A 256 1.58 6.75 5.48
C THR A 256 1.13 7.47 6.73
N TYR A 257 2.01 7.53 7.72
CA TYR A 257 1.84 8.37 8.90
C TYR A 257 3.16 8.97 9.32
N MET A 258 3.11 10.10 10.00
CA MET A 258 4.27 10.75 10.60
C MET A 258 4.23 10.57 12.12
N LEU A 259 5.35 10.20 12.71
CA LEU A 259 5.56 10.16 14.16
C LEU A 259 6.08 11.51 14.68
N PRO A 260 5.91 11.81 15.98
CA PRO A 260 6.40 13.06 16.58
C PRO A 260 7.92 13.29 16.45
N ASP A 261 8.69 12.22 16.23
CA ASP A 261 10.14 12.27 16.01
C ASP A 261 10.54 12.51 14.55
N GLY A 262 9.57 12.71 13.66
CA GLY A 262 9.78 12.97 12.23
C GLY A 262 9.90 11.73 11.35
N ARG A 263 9.85 10.52 11.93
CA ARG A 263 9.85 9.29 11.12
C ARG A 263 8.51 9.13 10.39
N MET A 264 8.59 8.60 9.17
CA MET A 264 7.44 8.24 8.36
C MET A 264 7.23 6.72 8.41
N GLY A 265 6.02 6.27 8.68
CA GLY A 265 5.64 4.86 8.60
C GLY A 265 4.75 4.58 7.41
N LEU A 266 4.69 3.30 7.03
CA LEU A 266 3.85 2.76 5.96
C LEU A 266 2.68 1.98 6.56
N LEU A 267 1.53 2.03 5.90
CA LEU A 267 0.30 1.32 6.21
C LEU A 267 -0.30 0.80 4.90
N ASP A 268 -1.25 -0.12 5.03
CA ASP A 268 -1.99 -0.66 3.88
C ASP A 268 -1.10 -1.40 2.87
N TRP A 269 -0.75 -2.64 3.22
CA TRP A 269 0.15 -3.47 2.40
C TRP A 269 -0.59 -4.33 1.37
N GLN A 270 -1.81 -3.94 0.98
CA GLN A 270 -2.62 -4.70 0.02
C GLN A 270 -1.99 -4.84 -1.35
N LEU A 271 -1.18 -3.85 -1.77
CA LEU A 271 -0.48 -3.86 -3.06
C LEU A 271 0.98 -4.32 -2.96
N ILE A 272 1.36 -4.98 -1.84
CA ILE A 272 2.71 -5.52 -1.68
C ILE A 272 3.04 -6.48 -2.82
N ARG A 273 4.23 -6.31 -3.39
CA ARG A 273 4.64 -7.03 -4.60
C ARG A 273 6.15 -7.08 -4.74
N ARG A 274 6.61 -7.78 -5.77
CA ARG A 274 8.01 -7.70 -6.20
C ARG A 274 8.15 -6.76 -7.39
N GLY A 275 9.31 -6.12 -7.53
CA GLY A 275 9.65 -5.33 -8.70
C GLY A 275 10.82 -4.37 -8.49
N SER A 276 11.06 -3.52 -9.49
CA SER A 276 12.02 -2.42 -9.40
C SER A 276 11.61 -1.39 -8.34
N TRP A 277 12.57 -0.99 -7.51
CA TRP A 277 12.45 0.09 -6.51
C TRP A 277 11.83 1.39 -7.05
N SER A 278 12.00 1.67 -8.36
CA SER A 278 11.53 2.90 -8.99
C SER A 278 10.00 3.03 -8.97
N HIS A 279 9.29 1.90 -8.87
CA HIS A 279 7.85 1.87 -8.66
C HIS A 279 7.48 2.65 -7.39
N ASP A 280 7.99 2.21 -6.24
CA ASP A 280 7.64 2.79 -4.94
C ASP A 280 8.20 4.21 -4.79
N VAL A 281 9.46 4.42 -5.15
CA VAL A 281 10.10 5.75 -4.99
C VAL A 281 9.43 6.77 -5.90
N GLY A 282 9.12 6.39 -7.15
CA GLY A 282 8.38 7.23 -8.08
C GLY A 282 6.99 7.56 -7.57
N TYR A 283 6.25 6.55 -7.11
CA TYR A 283 4.92 6.73 -6.54
C TYR A 283 4.93 7.66 -5.33
N ALA A 284 5.81 7.40 -4.37
CA ALA A 284 5.91 8.16 -3.13
C ALA A 284 6.21 9.64 -3.41
N LEU A 285 7.22 9.94 -4.23
CA LEU A 285 7.61 11.32 -4.51
C LEU A 285 6.53 12.08 -5.28
N ILE A 286 5.97 11.47 -6.33
CA ILE A 286 4.99 12.15 -7.19
C ILE A 286 3.65 12.31 -6.47
N ALA A 287 3.21 11.30 -5.71
CA ALA A 287 1.98 11.40 -4.95
C ALA A 287 2.09 12.36 -3.77
N ALA A 288 3.29 12.54 -3.19
CA ALA A 288 3.48 13.32 -1.97
C ALA A 288 3.85 14.79 -2.20
N LEU A 289 4.69 15.11 -3.18
CA LEU A 289 5.23 16.46 -3.34
C LEU A 289 4.36 17.31 -4.27
N SER A 290 4.29 18.61 -4.01
CA SER A 290 3.82 19.54 -5.03
C SER A 290 4.76 19.48 -6.25
N PRO A 291 4.28 19.77 -7.47
CA PRO A 291 5.12 19.72 -8.66
C PRO A 291 6.36 20.64 -8.57
N GLU A 292 6.23 21.79 -7.91
CA GLU A 292 7.33 22.73 -7.68
C GLU A 292 8.41 22.12 -6.79
N LEU A 293 8.02 21.55 -5.65
CA LEU A 293 8.96 20.90 -4.72
C LEU A 293 9.61 19.67 -5.36
N ARG A 294 8.82 18.86 -6.09
CA ARG A 294 9.34 17.70 -6.81
C ARG A 294 10.44 18.10 -7.79
N ARG A 295 10.19 19.06 -8.69
CA ARG A 295 11.19 19.52 -9.67
C ARG A 295 12.46 20.07 -9.01
N ALA A 296 12.30 20.77 -7.89
CA ALA A 296 13.43 21.36 -7.18
C ALA A 296 14.31 20.31 -6.48
N HIS A 297 13.73 19.20 -6.01
CA HIS A 297 14.40 18.28 -5.08
C HIS A 297 14.48 16.80 -5.51
N GLU A 298 13.77 16.35 -6.55
CA GLU A 298 13.68 14.91 -6.89
C GLU A 298 15.04 14.25 -7.15
N ARG A 299 16.01 14.96 -7.76
CA ARG A 299 17.35 14.43 -7.97
C ARG A 299 18.13 14.27 -6.68
N GLU A 300 18.01 15.23 -5.76
CA GLU A 300 18.63 15.17 -4.43
C GLU A 300 18.03 14.02 -3.60
N LEU A 301 16.70 13.90 -3.60
CA LEU A 301 15.97 12.84 -2.90
C LEU A 301 16.35 11.44 -3.43
N LEU A 302 16.48 11.30 -4.75
CA LEU A 302 16.97 10.05 -5.37
C LEU A 302 18.42 9.74 -4.97
N ASP A 303 19.30 10.74 -4.90
CA ASP A 303 20.68 10.57 -4.46
C ASP A 303 20.75 10.17 -2.98
N ASN A 304 19.93 10.76 -2.11
CA ASN A 304 19.84 10.39 -0.69
C ASN A 304 19.35 8.95 -0.52
N TYR A 305 18.28 8.58 -1.24
CA TYR A 305 17.77 7.20 -1.26
C TYR A 305 18.84 6.20 -1.74
N ARG A 306 19.56 6.52 -2.81
CA ARG A 306 20.68 5.72 -3.31
C ARG A 306 21.79 5.58 -2.26
N GLY A 307 22.12 6.66 -1.54
CA GLY A 307 23.09 6.64 -0.44
C GLY A 307 22.68 5.67 0.67
N ARG A 308 21.42 5.70 1.09
CA ARG A 308 20.88 4.78 2.11
C ARG A 308 20.97 3.31 1.70
N LEU A 309 20.73 3.00 0.43
CA LEU A 309 20.90 1.63 -0.08
C LEU A 309 22.37 1.18 -0.02
N LEU A 310 23.32 2.07 -0.35
CA LEU A 310 24.75 1.78 -0.22
C LEU A 310 25.16 1.55 1.24
N ASP A 311 24.70 2.40 2.15
CA ASP A 311 24.96 2.30 3.58
C ASP A 311 24.37 1.01 4.18
N ALA A 312 23.25 0.55 3.64
CA ALA A 312 22.63 -0.74 3.96
C ALA A 312 23.32 -1.95 3.31
N GLY A 313 24.39 -1.74 2.54
CA GLY A 313 25.23 -2.80 1.98
C GLY A 313 24.84 -3.29 0.58
N VAL A 314 23.95 -2.59 -0.13
CA VAL A 314 23.59 -2.97 -1.51
C VAL A 314 24.75 -2.63 -2.46
N THR A 315 25.36 -3.66 -3.07
CA THR A 315 26.59 -3.49 -3.87
C THR A 315 26.38 -3.29 -5.36
N SER A 316 25.20 -3.63 -5.90
CA SER A 316 24.90 -3.61 -7.34
C SER A 316 23.77 -2.63 -7.66
N LEU A 317 23.97 -1.37 -7.31
CA LEU A 317 23.03 -0.28 -7.63
C LEU A 317 23.27 0.27 -9.04
N PRO A 318 22.21 0.66 -9.76
CA PRO A 318 22.35 1.46 -10.97
C PRO A 318 23.10 2.79 -10.70
N ASP A 319 23.67 3.36 -11.76
CA ASP A 319 24.20 4.71 -11.69
C ASP A 319 23.07 5.76 -11.58
N ARG A 320 23.44 7.00 -11.26
CA ARG A 320 22.48 8.08 -11.00
C ARG A 320 21.58 8.37 -12.19
N GLU A 321 22.09 8.31 -13.42
CA GLU A 321 21.30 8.58 -14.62
C GLU A 321 20.34 7.43 -14.94
N SER A 322 20.76 6.19 -14.73
CA SER A 322 19.89 5.02 -14.85
C SER A 322 18.77 5.06 -13.82
N MET A 323 19.07 5.45 -12.57
CA MET A 323 18.04 5.65 -11.55
C MET A 323 17.09 6.78 -11.91
N TRP A 324 17.63 7.88 -12.43
CA TRP A 324 16.86 9.02 -12.91
C TRP A 324 15.89 8.62 -14.03
N THR A 325 16.35 7.85 -15.03
CA THR A 325 15.49 7.33 -16.09
C THR A 325 14.39 6.42 -15.55
N ALA A 326 14.72 5.47 -14.68
CA ALA A 326 13.73 4.54 -14.10
C ALA A 326 12.66 5.26 -13.27
N TYR A 327 13.04 6.32 -12.54
CA TYR A 327 12.08 7.19 -11.84
C TYR A 327 11.17 7.93 -12.81
N ARG A 328 11.70 8.48 -13.91
CA ARG A 328 10.90 9.20 -14.93
C ARG A 328 9.89 8.32 -15.66
N GLU A 329 10.08 7.00 -15.65
CA GLU A 329 9.15 6.04 -16.23
C GLU A 329 7.94 5.77 -15.31
N SER A 330 8.06 6.00 -14.00
CA SER A 330 7.04 5.62 -13.01
C SER A 330 5.67 6.31 -13.08
N PRO A 331 5.49 7.54 -13.61
CA PRO A 331 4.22 8.26 -13.48
C PRO A 331 2.98 7.52 -14.01
N ALA A 332 3.15 6.68 -15.05
CA ALA A 332 2.04 5.96 -15.68
C ALA A 332 1.27 5.07 -14.71
N TRP A 333 1.97 4.39 -13.79
CA TRP A 333 1.33 3.54 -12.78
C TRP A 333 0.44 4.38 -11.85
N GLY A 334 0.97 5.46 -11.29
CA GLY A 334 0.23 6.30 -10.35
C GLY A 334 -0.94 7.03 -10.99
N PHE A 335 -0.81 7.45 -12.24
CA PHE A 335 -1.96 7.97 -12.98
C PHE A 335 -3.08 6.94 -13.06
N CYS A 336 -2.79 5.71 -13.49
CA CYS A 336 -3.81 4.66 -13.62
C CYS A 336 -4.43 4.26 -12.26
N MET A 337 -3.64 4.18 -11.18
CA MET A 337 -4.15 3.81 -9.85
C MET A 337 -5.06 4.89 -9.25
N TRP A 338 -4.80 6.18 -9.50
CA TRP A 338 -5.71 7.25 -9.06
C TRP A 338 -6.87 7.48 -10.04
N ALA A 339 -6.71 7.14 -11.31
CA ALA A 339 -7.78 7.19 -12.29
C ALA A 339 -8.88 6.15 -12.01
N ILE A 340 -8.50 4.94 -11.57
CA ILE A 340 -9.45 3.88 -11.19
C ILE A 340 -10.15 4.15 -9.85
N ALA A 341 -9.57 4.98 -8.98
CA ALA A 341 -10.15 5.28 -7.67
C ALA A 341 -11.47 6.08 -7.83
N PRO A 342 -12.59 5.60 -7.24
CA PRO A 342 -13.86 6.32 -7.27
C PRO A 342 -13.87 7.47 -6.26
N ASP A 343 -14.51 8.58 -6.65
CA ASP A 343 -14.58 9.80 -5.84
C ASP A 343 -15.28 9.58 -4.49
N GLN A 344 -16.15 8.58 -4.38
CA GLN A 344 -16.84 8.21 -3.15
C GLN A 344 -15.88 7.73 -2.05
N MET A 345 -14.71 7.18 -2.41
CA MET A 345 -13.73 6.69 -1.43
C MET A 345 -12.74 7.77 -0.95
N TYR A 346 -12.40 8.73 -1.81
CA TYR A 346 -11.31 9.69 -1.55
C TYR A 346 -11.74 11.17 -1.62
N SER A 347 -12.91 11.49 -2.16
CA SER A 347 -13.36 12.81 -2.65
C SER A 347 -12.69 13.26 -3.95
N VAL A 348 -13.41 14.09 -4.73
CA VAL A 348 -12.91 14.73 -5.96
C VAL A 348 -11.65 15.55 -5.70
N GLU A 349 -11.56 16.21 -4.53
CA GLU A 349 -10.44 17.07 -4.18
C GLU A 349 -9.14 16.26 -4.05
N VAL A 350 -9.18 15.15 -3.30
CA VAL A 350 -8.01 14.27 -3.12
C VAL A 350 -7.63 13.59 -4.42
N VAL A 351 -8.60 13.00 -5.13
CA VAL A 351 -8.33 12.31 -6.41
C VAL A 351 -7.76 13.30 -7.42
N GLY A 352 -8.37 14.47 -7.56
CA GLY A 352 -7.91 15.52 -8.46
C GLY A 352 -6.49 16.02 -8.13
N ALA A 353 -6.18 16.22 -6.85
CA ALA A 353 -4.85 16.66 -6.43
C ALA A 353 -3.76 15.62 -6.76
N VAL A 354 -3.97 14.36 -6.38
CA VAL A 354 -2.94 13.31 -6.55
C VAL A 354 -2.84 12.87 -8.02
N LEU A 355 -3.97 12.66 -8.70
CA LEU A 355 -3.98 12.35 -10.13
C LEU A 355 -3.35 13.48 -10.96
N GLY A 356 -3.59 14.73 -10.57
CA GLY A 356 -2.99 15.90 -11.21
C GLY A 356 -1.46 15.94 -11.10
N ARG A 357 -0.90 15.58 -9.94
CA ARG A 357 0.56 15.44 -9.78
C ARG A 357 1.14 14.38 -10.72
N PHE A 358 0.46 13.24 -10.88
CA PHE A 358 0.89 12.19 -11.82
C PHE A 358 0.75 12.62 -13.28
N ALA A 359 -0.31 13.33 -13.64
CA ALA A 359 -0.48 13.89 -14.99
C ALA A 359 0.66 14.87 -15.34
N GLU A 360 0.96 15.79 -14.44
CA GLU A 360 2.03 16.78 -14.63
C GLU A 360 3.42 16.12 -14.69
N ALA A 361 3.68 15.14 -13.82
CA ALA A 361 4.91 14.36 -13.84
C ALA A 361 5.05 13.53 -15.12
N TYR A 362 3.97 12.92 -15.60
CA TYR A 362 3.99 12.14 -16.85
C TYR A 362 4.42 13.01 -18.04
N TYR A 363 3.90 14.24 -18.10
CA TYR A 363 4.26 15.21 -19.14
C TYR A 363 5.70 15.70 -18.99
N ASP A 364 6.06 16.28 -17.85
CA ASP A 364 7.32 17.01 -17.71
C ASP A 364 8.56 16.12 -17.51
N LEU A 365 8.38 14.89 -17.02
CA LEU A 365 9.42 13.87 -17.02
C LEU A 365 9.56 13.19 -18.38
N GLY A 366 8.70 13.49 -19.35
CA GLY A 366 8.74 12.91 -20.70
C GLY A 366 8.49 11.40 -20.70
N THR A 367 7.63 10.93 -19.80
CA THR A 367 7.34 9.51 -19.59
C THR A 367 6.86 8.84 -20.87
N ALA A 368 5.99 9.50 -21.65
CA ALA A 368 5.51 9.00 -22.93
C ALA A 368 6.65 8.66 -23.90
N THR A 369 7.69 9.50 -23.98
CA THR A 369 8.84 9.28 -24.88
C THR A 369 9.76 8.18 -24.35
N LEU A 370 9.92 8.05 -23.04
CA LEU A 370 10.72 6.97 -22.45
C LEU A 370 10.07 5.60 -22.65
N LEU A 371 8.74 5.57 -22.67
CA LEU A 371 7.93 4.38 -22.80
C LEU A 371 7.29 4.22 -24.20
N SER A 372 7.72 4.97 -25.22
CA SER A 372 7.17 4.91 -26.59
C SER A 372 7.64 3.72 -27.41
#